data_AF-A0A2G9TID5-F1
#
_entry.id   AF-A0A2G9TID5-F1
#
_cell.length_a   1.000
_cell.length_b   1.000
_cell.length_c   1.000
_cell.angle_alpha   90.00
_cell.angle_beta   90.00
_cell.angle_gamma   90.00
#
_symmetry.space_group_name_H-M   'P 1'
#
loop_
_entity.id
_entity.type
_entity.pdbx_description
1 polymer ?
#
loop_
_entity_poly.entity_id
_entity_poly.type
_entity_poly.pdbx_seq_one_letter_code
_entity_poly.pdbx_strand_id
1 'polypeptide(L)' 'SMTQKKRVAVVGAGASGLPSIRHALLYGVDVTCFEVTSEVGGLWRYTDKYTECECANPLND' A
#
# COMPACT_ATOMS: atom_id res chain seq x y z
N SER A 1 -5.49 20.42 -25.76
CA SER A 1 -5.08 19.01 -25.73
C SER A 1 -5.19 18.53 -24.30
N MET A 2 -6.13 17.64 -23.98
CA MET A 2 -6.18 17.06 -22.63
C MET A 2 -5.03 16.06 -22.52
N THR A 3 -4.02 16.38 -21.72
CA THR A 3 -2.94 15.44 -21.41
C THR A 3 -3.50 14.34 -20.53
N GLN A 4 -3.45 13.09 -21.01
CA GLN A 4 -3.85 11.94 -20.20
C GLN A 4 -2.93 11.83 -18.99
N LYS A 5 -3.52 11.74 -17.78
CA LYS A 5 -2.75 11.53 -16.56
C LYS A 5 -2.15 10.13 -16.60
N LYS A 6 -0.87 10.02 -16.22
CA LYS A 6 -0.24 8.71 -16.01
C LYS A 6 -0.99 7.99 -14.90
N ARG A 7 -1.26 6.69 -15.09
CA ARG A 7 -1.90 5.84 -14.09
C ARG A 7 -0.89 4.88 -13.47
N VAL A 8 -0.94 4.73 -12.15
CA VAL A 8 -0.03 3.86 -11.38
C VAL A 8 -0.84 2.98 -10.43
N ALA A 9 -0.48 1.70 -10.39
CA ALA A 9 -0.94 0.79 -9.35
C ALA A 9 0.18 0.60 -8.32
N VAL A 10 -0.15 0.75 -7.04
CA VAL A 10 0.74 0.45 -5.91
C VAL A 10 0.21 -0.78 -5.20
N VAL A 11 1.03 -1.83 -5.07
CA VAL A 11 0.66 -3.06 -4.34
C VAL A 11 1.37 -3.06 -2.99
N GLY A 12 0.58 -3.07 -1.92
CA GLY A 12 1.02 -2.95 -0.53
C GLY A 12 0.97 -1.51 -0.02
N ALA A 13 0.31 -1.30 1.13
CA ALA A 13 0.21 -0.01 1.83
C ALA A 13 1.15 0.06 3.06
N GLY A 14 2.35 -0.51 2.91
CA GLY A 14 3.41 -0.49 3.93
C GLY A 14 4.36 0.70 3.82
N ALA A 15 5.54 0.59 4.45
CA ALA A 15 6.53 1.67 4.50
C ALA A 15 7.05 2.15 3.14
N SER A 16 7.03 1.30 2.10
CA SER A 16 7.39 1.70 0.73
C SER A 16 6.18 2.17 -0.08
N GLY A 17 5.01 1.57 0.14
CA GLY A 17 3.78 1.88 -0.59
C GLY A 17 3.23 3.26 -0.28
N LEU A 18 3.12 3.63 1.00
CA LEU A 18 2.56 4.91 1.43
C LEU A 18 3.36 6.12 0.90
N PRO A 19 4.71 6.15 0.97
CA PRO A 19 5.49 7.21 0.33
C PRO A 19 5.33 7.24 -1.19
N SER A 20 5.24 6.07 -1.84
CA SER A 20 5.04 6.00 -3.29
C SER A 20 3.70 6.63 -3.71
N ILE A 21 2.62 6.34 -2.98
CA ILE A 21 1.29 6.94 -3.17
C ILE A 21 1.36 8.46 -2.95
N ARG A 22 1.98 8.90 -1.86
CA ARG A 22 2.14 10.34 -1.56
C ARG A 22 2.82 11.07 -2.70
N HIS A 23 3.93 10.55 -3.23
CA HIS A 23 4.65 11.20 -4.33
C HIS A 23 3.83 11.16 -5.62
N ALA A 24 3.15 10.05 -5.93
CA ALA A 24 2.27 9.98 -7.09
C ALA A 24 1.20 11.09 -7.06
N LEU A 25 0.54 11.28 -5.91
CA LEU A 25 -0.44 12.35 -5.72
C LEU A 25 0.19 13.75 -5.86
N LEU A 26 1.36 13.98 -5.24
CA LEU A 26 2.08 15.26 -5.33
C LEU A 26 2.45 15.65 -6.76
N TYR A 27 2.76 14.68 -7.62
CA TYR A 27 3.09 14.90 -9.03
C TYR A 27 1.88 14.79 -9.98
N GLY A 28 0.65 14.74 -9.45
CA GLY A 28 -0.58 14.72 -10.25
C GLY A 28 -0.82 13.43 -11.04
N VAL A 29 -0.21 12.32 -10.60
CA VAL A 29 -0.40 10.99 -11.16
C VAL A 29 -1.68 10.38 -10.59
N ASP A 30 -2.45 9.71 -11.45
CA ASP A 30 -3.64 8.94 -11.03
C ASP A 30 -3.16 7.62 -10.41
N VAL A 31 -3.35 7.45 -9.10
CA VAL A 31 -2.80 6.30 -8.36
C VAL A 31 -3.91 5.50 -7.68
N THR A 32 -3.84 4.18 -7.82
CA THR A 32 -4.69 3.23 -7.09
C THR A 32 -3.80 2.32 -6.25
N CYS A 33 -4.15 2.12 -4.98
CA CYS A 33 -3.44 1.21 -4.09
C CYS A 33 -4.27 -0.04 -3.82
N PHE A 34 -3.60 -1.20 -3.83
CA PHE A 34 -4.15 -2.48 -3.41
C PHE A 34 -3.39 -2.95 -2.17
N GLU A 35 -4.10 -3.18 -1.08
CA GLU A 35 -3.59 -3.72 0.18
C GLU A 35 -4.38 -4.99 0.49
N VAL A 36 -3.67 -6.05 0.91
CA VAL A 36 -4.30 -7.35 1.16
C VAL A 36 -5.12 -7.33 2.46
N THR A 37 -4.69 -6.52 3.42
CA THR A 37 -5.37 -6.35 4.71
C THR A 37 -6.41 -5.22 4.65
N SER A 38 -7.24 -5.11 5.68
CA SER A 38 -8.21 -4.00 5.79
C SER A 38 -7.56 -2.68 6.23
N GLU A 39 -6.31 -2.71 6.66
CA GLU A 39 -5.63 -1.59 7.32
C GLU A 39 -4.27 -1.27 6.69
N VAL A 40 -3.92 0.01 6.61
CA VAL A 40 -2.60 0.45 6.12
C VAL A 40 -1.50 0.25 7.17
N GLY A 41 -0.24 0.34 6.72
CA GLY A 41 0.95 0.33 7.57
C GLY A 41 1.86 -0.87 7.36
N GLY A 42 1.34 -1.96 6.78
CA GLY A 42 2.10 -3.21 6.59
C GLY A 42 2.72 -3.68 7.90
N LEU A 43 4.00 -4.07 7.88
CA LEU A 43 4.75 -4.51 9.07
C LEU A 43 4.79 -3.48 10.21
N TRP A 44 4.65 -2.20 9.90
CA TRP A 44 4.75 -1.11 10.89
C TRP A 44 3.41 -0.80 11.56
N ARG A 45 2.32 -1.44 11.11
CA ARG A 45 1.03 -1.35 11.77
C ARG A 45 1.11 -2.10 13.10
N TYR A 46 1.06 -1.36 14.19
CA TYR A 46 0.97 -1.97 15.52
C TYR A 46 -0.32 -2.77 15.66
N THR A 47 -0.22 -4.01 16.15
CA THR A 47 -1.34 -4.86 16.53
C THR A 47 -0.93 -5.70 17.72
N ASP A 48 -1.85 -5.90 18.67
CA ASP A 48 -1.63 -6.78 19.82
C ASP A 48 -1.49 -8.26 19.41
N LYS A 49 -1.84 -8.58 18.16
CA LYS A 49 -1.92 -9.96 17.68
C LYS A 49 -0.62 -10.47 17.07
N TYR A 50 0.25 -9.63 16.48
CA TYR A 50 1.40 -10.10 15.70
C TYR A 50 2.54 -9.07 15.61
N THR A 51 3.79 -9.52 15.75
CA THR A 51 5.02 -8.81 15.30
C THR A 51 5.53 -9.32 13.96
N GLU A 52 4.85 -10.29 13.35
CA GLU A 52 5.27 -11.01 12.14
C GLU A 52 4.28 -10.77 10.98
N CYS A 53 4.72 -10.91 9.73
CA CYS A 53 3.82 -10.69 8.58
C CYS A 53 2.62 -11.65 8.65
N GLU A 54 1.40 -11.12 8.65
CA GLU A 54 0.17 -11.94 8.51
C GLU A 54 0.22 -12.84 7.26
N CYS A 55 0.93 -12.39 6.21
CA CYS A 55 1.19 -13.13 4.98
C CYS A 55 2.14 -14.33 5.13
N ALA A 56 2.95 -14.33 6.18
CA ALA A 56 3.95 -15.37 6.46
C ALA A 56 3.45 -16.38 7.49
N ASN A 57 2.26 -16.18 8.05
CA ASN A 57 1.69 -17.13 9.00
C ASN A 57 1.05 -18.30 8.22
N PRO A 58 1.65 -19.51 8.24
CA PRO A 58 1.17 -20.65 7.46
C PRO A 58 -0.15 -21.24 7.97
N LEU A 59 -0.80 -20.60 8.95
CA LEU A 59 -2.04 -21.03 9.58
C LEU A 59 -3.28 -20.26 9.08
N ASN A 60 -3.11 -19.32 8.15
CA ASN A 60 -4.19 -18.56 7.55
C ASN A 60 -4.51 -19.10 6.14
N ASP A 61 -4.94 -20.36 6.05
CA ASP A 61 -5.70 -20.92 4.92
C ASP A 61 -7.18 -21.05 5.31
#